data_AF-Q0SIY2-F1
#
_entry.id   AF-Q0SIY2-F1
#
_cell.length_a   1.000
_cell.length_b   1.000
_cell.length_c   1.000
_cell.angle_alpha   90.00
_cell.angle_beta   90.00
_cell.angle_gamma   90.00
#
_symmetry.space_group_name_H-M   'P 1'
#
loop_
_entity.id
_entity.type
_entity.pdbx_description
1 polymer ?
#
loop_
_entity_poly.entity_id
_entity_poly.type
_entity_poly.pdbx_seq_one_letter_code
_entity_poly.pdbx_strand_id
1 'polypeptide(L)'
;MIDIVTTAQITIARHRLAPDGAGVIVRDHGHVYALEQVAMAAAGSAGRPHRRKERIPPGPAAIEAADVLRRNITGPATTTSSAVAPSAATASTVIDLSTYERAARGRNTLA
;
A
#
# COMPACT_ATOMS: atom_id res chain seq x y z
N MET A 1 -7.81 -42.38 -5.69
CA MET A 1 -9.21 -42.77 -5.98
C MET A 1 -9.96 -42.72 -4.66
N ILE A 2 -11.17 -42.17 -4.65
CA ILE A 2 -11.97 -41.98 -3.44
C ILE A 2 -13.26 -42.79 -3.58
N ASP A 3 -13.51 -43.67 -2.62
CA ASP A 3 -14.75 -44.46 -2.56
C ASP A 3 -15.67 -43.87 -1.48
N ILE A 4 -16.95 -43.73 -1.82
CA ILE A 4 -18.01 -43.34 -0.87
C ILE A 4 -18.72 -44.61 -0.44
N VAL A 5 -18.69 -44.89 0.86
CA VAL A 5 -19.12 -46.18 1.42
C VAL A 5 -20.13 -45.95 2.54
N THR A 6 -21.15 -46.80 2.60
CA THR A 6 -22.12 -46.79 3.72
C THR A 6 -21.50 -47.38 5.00
N THR A 7 -22.17 -47.21 6.14
CA THR A 7 -21.77 -47.84 7.41
C THR A 7 -21.74 -49.37 7.34
N ALA A 8 -22.51 -49.97 6.43
CA ALA A 8 -22.51 -51.40 6.14
C ALA A 8 -21.42 -51.84 5.13
N GLN A 9 -20.45 -50.98 4.81
CA GLN A 9 -19.35 -51.25 3.88
C GLN A 9 -19.78 -51.50 2.42
N ILE A 10 -20.90 -50.91 2.01
CA ILE A 10 -21.36 -50.96 0.61
C ILE A 10 -20.87 -49.72 -0.13
N THR A 11 -20.10 -49.90 -1.21
CA THR A 11 -19.63 -48.79 -2.06
C THR A 11 -20.77 -48.27 -2.94
N ILE A 12 -21.13 -47.01 -2.76
CA ILE A 12 -22.20 -46.36 -3.54
C ILE A 12 -21.67 -45.48 -4.66
N ALA A 13 -20.41 -45.02 -4.57
CA ALA A 13 -19.76 -44.26 -5.63
C ALA A 13 -18.24 -44.40 -5.57
N ARG A 14 -17.60 -44.27 -6.74
CA ARG A 14 -16.15 -44.31 -6.90
C ARG A 14 -15.71 -43.13 -7.76
N HIS A 15 -14.92 -42.24 -7.18
CA HIS A 15 -14.42 -41.06 -7.84
C HIS A 15 -12.92 -41.17 -8.10
N ARG A 16 -12.51 -40.85 -9.32
CA ARG A 16 -11.09 -40.66 -9.62
C ARG A 16 -10.67 -39.29 -9.07
N LEU A 17 -9.61 -39.29 -8.28
CA LEU A 17 -8.99 -38.05 -7.81
C LEU A 17 -8.27 -37.44 -9.01
N ALA A 18 -8.45 -36.13 -9.22
CA ALA A 18 -7.65 -35.42 -10.20
C ALA A 18 -6.16 -35.48 -9.77
N PRO A 19 -5.20 -35.53 -10.70
CA PRO A 19 -3.79 -35.53 -10.32
C PRO A 19 -3.44 -34.27 -9.53
N ASP A 20 -2.40 -34.35 -8.69
CA ASP A 20 -1.91 -33.19 -7.97
C ASP A 20 -1.56 -32.07 -8.96
N GLY A 21 -2.08 -30.88 -8.72
CA GLY A 21 -1.93 -29.74 -9.63
C GLY A 21 -2.98 -29.66 -10.75
N ALA A 22 -3.94 -30.57 -10.82
CA ALA A 22 -5.07 -30.44 -11.74
C ALA A 22 -5.87 -29.16 -11.44
N GLY A 23 -5.98 -28.29 -12.44
CA GLY A 23 -6.65 -26.98 -12.32
C GLY A 23 -5.76 -25.86 -11.81
N VAL A 24 -4.45 -26.09 -11.62
CA VAL A 24 -3.51 -25.01 -11.30
C VAL A 24 -3.40 -24.07 -12.49
N ILE A 25 -3.74 -22.80 -12.26
CA ILE A 25 -3.48 -21.72 -13.20
C ILE A 25 -2.11 -21.14 -12.86
N VAL A 26 -1.06 -21.60 -13.57
CA VAL A 26 0.26 -20.97 -13.51
C VAL A 26 0.27 -19.82 -14.50
N ARG A 27 0.31 -18.59 -13.98
CA ARG A 27 0.57 -17.42 -14.82
C ARG A 27 2.08 -17.27 -14.96
N ASP A 28 2.58 -17.41 -16.18
CA ASP A 28 3.97 -17.12 -16.49
C ASP A 28 4.30 -15.66 -16.18
N HIS A 29 5.51 -15.37 -15.69
CA HIS A 29 5.92 -14.01 -15.34
C HIS A 29 5.89 -13.07 -16.56
N GLY A 30 6.24 -13.56 -17.75
CA GLY A 30 6.15 -12.78 -18.98
C GLY A 30 4.70 -12.44 -19.33
N HIS A 31 3.77 -13.37 -19.11
CA HIS A 31 2.34 -13.13 -19.32
C HIS A 31 1.77 -12.10 -18.34
N VAL A 32 2.14 -12.19 -17.04
CA VAL A 32 1.72 -11.19 -16.04
C VAL A 32 2.23 -9.80 -16.43
N TYR A 33 3.50 -9.70 -16.81
CA TYR A 33 4.10 -8.43 -17.22
C TYR A 33 3.42 -7.85 -18.47
N ALA A 34 3.18 -8.68 -19.49
CA ALA A 34 2.47 -8.24 -20.69
C ALA A 34 1.06 -7.72 -20.37
N LEU A 35 0.33 -8.40 -19.48
CA LEU A 35 -1.00 -8.00 -19.06
C LEU A 35 -0.99 -6.70 -18.25
N GLU A 36 -0.01 -6.52 -17.37
CA GLU A 36 0.20 -5.28 -16.61
C GLU A 36 0.49 -4.10 -17.53
N GLN A 37 1.37 -4.27 -18.52
CA GLN A 37 1.68 -3.24 -19.52
C GLN A 37 0.44 -2.80 -20.31
N VAL A 38 -0.39 -3.75 -20.73
CA VAL A 38 -1.65 -3.46 -21.42
C VAL A 38 -2.63 -2.72 -20.50
N ALA A 39 -2.76 -3.15 -19.25
CA ALA A 39 -3.63 -2.50 -18.28
C ALA A 39 -3.20 -1.05 -17.99
N MET A 40 -1.89 -0.82 -17.81
CA MET A 40 -1.32 0.51 -17.60
C MET A 40 -1.52 1.42 -18.81
N ALA A 41 -1.34 0.89 -20.03
CA ALA A 41 -1.62 1.63 -21.26
C ALA A 41 -3.12 1.99 -21.40
N ALA A 42 -4.01 1.07 -21.00
CA ALA A 42 -5.45 1.27 -21.07
C ALA A 42 -5.99 2.25 -20.00
N ALA A 43 -5.35 2.34 -18.83
CA ALA A 43 -5.81 3.16 -17.71
C ALA A 43 -5.96 4.66 -18.03
N GLY A 44 -5.26 5.17 -19.05
CA GLY A 44 -5.37 6.56 -19.51
C GLY A 44 -6.28 6.76 -20.75
N SER A 45 -6.74 5.68 -21.38
CA SER A 45 -7.45 5.76 -22.68
C SER A 45 -8.98 5.93 -22.54
N ALA A 46 -9.53 5.73 -21.33
CA ALA A 46 -10.97 5.73 -21.06
C ALA A 46 -11.66 7.13 -21.06
N GLY A 47 -11.08 8.12 -21.73
CA GLY A 47 -11.64 9.47 -21.83
C GLY A 47 -11.37 10.37 -20.61
N ARG A 48 -12.01 11.54 -20.58
CA ARG A 48 -11.83 12.54 -19.52
C ARG A 48 -12.29 11.97 -18.17
N PRO A 49 -11.45 11.97 -17.12
CA PRO A 49 -11.89 11.54 -15.80
C PRO A 49 -13.08 12.38 -15.33
N HIS A 50 -13.99 11.77 -14.56
CA HIS A 50 -15.10 12.52 -13.96
C HIS A 50 -14.57 13.65 -13.08
N ARG A 51 -15.20 14.83 -13.05
CA ARG A 51 -14.73 16.02 -12.30
C ARG A 51 -14.32 15.75 -10.85
N ARG A 52 -15.06 14.89 -10.15
CA ARG A 52 -14.76 14.49 -8.75
C ARG A 52 -13.55 13.55 -8.60
N LYS A 53 -13.07 12.98 -9.70
CA LYS A 53 -11.96 12.02 -9.80
C LYS A 53 -10.80 12.55 -10.64
N GLU A 54 -10.87 13.81 -11.10
CA GLU A 54 -9.75 14.48 -11.74
C GLU A 54 -8.74 14.88 -10.67
N ARG A 55 -7.45 14.77 -11.02
CA ARG A 55 -6.38 15.37 -10.23
C ARG A 55 -6.39 16.89 -10.47
N ILE A 56 -7.26 17.60 -9.75
CA ILE A 56 -7.34 19.06 -9.81
C ILE A 56 -6.17 19.63 -9.00
N PRO A 57 -5.32 20.50 -9.58
CA PRO A 57 -4.27 21.21 -8.83
C PRO A 57 -4.86 22.01 -7.67
N PRO A 58 -4.12 22.21 -6.56
CA PRO A 58 -4.60 23.04 -5.45
C PRO A 58 -4.94 24.45 -5.94
N GLY A 59 -6.08 24.98 -5.48
CA GLY A 59 -6.52 26.33 -5.81
C GLY A 59 -5.71 27.42 -5.10
N PRO A 60 -5.88 28.70 -5.47
CA PRO A 60 -5.12 29.82 -4.91
C PRO A 60 -5.24 29.93 -3.39
N ALA A 61 -6.46 29.77 -2.84
CA ALA A 61 -6.68 29.78 -1.39
C ALA A 61 -5.95 28.64 -0.65
N ALA A 62 -5.79 27.48 -1.29
CA ALA A 62 -5.05 26.35 -0.72
C ALA A 62 -3.53 26.63 -0.73
N ILE A 63 -3.04 27.32 -1.75
CA ILE A 63 -1.64 27.76 -1.85
C ILE A 63 -1.35 28.81 -0.76
N GLU A 64 -2.22 29.82 -0.61
CA GLU A 64 -2.09 30.85 0.44
C GLU A 64 -2.10 30.25 1.85
N ALA A 65 -3.02 29.31 2.12
CA ALA A 65 -3.06 28.60 3.38
C ALA A 65 -1.76 27.80 3.63
N ALA A 66 -1.21 27.16 2.59
CA ALA A 66 0.08 26.46 2.70
C ALA A 66 1.26 27.41 2.99
N ASP A 67 1.23 28.63 2.45
CA ASP A 67 2.24 29.68 2.74
C ASP A 67 2.14 30.19 4.18
N VAL A 68 0.93 30.30 4.73
CA VAL A 68 0.72 30.62 6.16
C VAL A 68 1.31 29.52 7.04
N LEU A 69 1.02 28.26 6.74
CA LEU A 69 1.57 27.12 7.49
C LEU A 69 3.10 27.12 7.44
N ARG A 70 3.72 27.24 6.25
CA ARG A 70 5.19 27.29 6.08
C ARG A 70 5.89 28.41 6.86
N ARG A 71 5.26 29.58 6.98
CA ARG A 71 5.81 30.70 7.76
C ARG A 71 5.75 30.44 9.27
N ASN A 72 4.66 29.84 9.76
CA ASN A 72 4.50 29.53 11.18
C ASN A 72 5.52 28.51 11.71
N ILE A 73 5.99 27.60 10.84
CA ILE A 73 7.04 26.62 11.18
C ILE A 73 8.48 27.17 11.13
N THR A 74 8.68 28.44 10.74
CA THR A 74 10.02 29.08 10.59
C THR A 74 10.30 30.16 11.64
N GLY A 75 9.40 30.38 12.62
CA GLY A 75 9.64 31.28 13.77
C GLY A 75 10.72 30.78 14.73
N PRO A 76 11.25 31.64 15.65
CA PRO A 76 12.33 31.26 16.55
C PRO A 76 11.91 30.05 17.37
N ALA A 77 12.74 29.01 17.31
CA ALA A 77 12.47 27.68 17.82
C ALA A 77 11.87 27.68 19.23
N THR A 78 10.56 27.45 19.31
CA THR A 78 10.03 26.54 20.32
C THR A 78 9.87 25.20 19.61
N THR A 79 10.80 24.30 19.89
CA THR A 79 10.90 22.95 19.36
C THR A 79 9.63 22.15 19.68
N THR A 80 8.65 22.15 18.77
CA THR A 80 7.80 20.98 18.53
C THR A 80 7.22 21.06 17.12
N SER A 81 7.70 20.16 16.24
CA SER A 81 7.16 19.83 14.92
C SER A 81 7.26 20.89 13.82
N SER A 82 8.35 20.82 13.04
CA SER A 82 8.44 21.49 11.75
C SER A 82 8.32 20.49 10.59
N ALA A 83 7.39 20.78 9.69
CA ALA A 83 7.05 19.99 8.52
C ALA A 83 8.07 20.19 7.38
N VAL A 84 8.30 19.13 6.62
CA VAL A 84 9.12 19.11 5.41
C VAL A 84 8.34 19.74 4.24
N ALA A 85 8.96 20.70 3.54
CA ALA A 85 8.71 21.02 2.13
C ALA A 85 10.03 20.91 1.35
N PRO A 86 10.00 20.50 0.07
CA PRO A 86 11.17 19.96 -0.63
C PRO A 86 12.07 21.09 -1.13
N SER A 87 13.24 21.24 -0.52
CA SER A 87 14.35 22.00 -1.10
C SER A 87 15.23 21.04 -1.88
N ALA A 88 15.58 21.41 -3.11
CA ALA A 88 16.43 20.69 -4.04
C ALA A 88 17.91 20.60 -3.62
N ALA A 89 18.17 20.55 -2.32
CA ALA A 89 19.40 20.12 -1.71
C ALA A 89 18.98 19.30 -0.48
N THR A 90 19.31 18.01 -0.49
CA THR A 90 19.02 17.05 0.58
C THR A 90 19.67 17.50 1.89
N ALA A 91 19.08 18.46 2.58
CA ALA A 91 19.33 18.71 3.98
C ALA A 91 18.65 17.54 4.70
N SER A 92 19.42 16.50 5.00
CA SER A 92 18.98 15.38 5.81
C SER A 92 18.46 15.92 7.13
N THR A 93 17.14 16.03 7.28
CA THR A 93 16.52 16.37 8.57
C THR A 93 16.83 15.22 9.51
N VAL A 94 17.83 15.40 10.38
CA VAL A 94 18.13 14.45 11.45
C VAL A 94 17.01 14.59 12.48
N ILE A 95 16.08 13.64 12.45
CA ILE A 95 15.05 13.53 13.47
C ILE A 95 15.71 12.86 14.69
N ASP A 96 15.86 13.60 15.79
CA ASP A 96 16.37 13.04 17.04
C ASP A 96 15.27 12.25 17.76
N LEU A 97 15.41 10.91 17.79
CA LEU A 97 14.47 10.00 18.45
C LEU A 97 14.77 9.78 19.94
N SER A 98 15.77 10.47 20.52
CA SER A 98 16.21 10.29 21.92
C SER A 98 15.07 10.48 22.94
N THR A 99 14.12 11.36 22.64
CA THR A 99 12.93 11.60 23.47
C THR A 99 12.00 10.38 23.48
N TYR A 100 11.82 9.73 22.34
CA TYR A 100 11.00 8.53 22.20
C TYR A 100 11.66 7.32 22.87
N GLU A 101 12.99 7.17 22.71
CA GLU A 101 13.77 6.11 23.36
C GLU A 101 13.68 6.21 24.90
N ARG A 102 13.82 7.43 25.46
CA ARG A 102 13.69 7.67 26.90
C ARG A 102 12.30 7.31 27.42
N ALA A 103 11.25 7.58 26.64
CA ALA A 103 9.89 7.21 26.99
C ALA A 103 9.64 5.69 26.88
N ALA A 104 10.28 5.00 25.95
CA ALA A 104 10.09 3.56 25.76
C ALA A 104 10.87 2.68 26.76
N ARG A 105 11.96 3.20 27.36
CA ARG A 105 12.76 2.48 28.36
C ARG A 105 11.88 2.03 29.54
N GLY A 106 11.90 0.73 29.82
CA GLY A 106 11.16 0.12 30.95
C GLY A 106 9.72 -0.29 30.67
N ARG A 107 9.18 -0.05 29.46
CA ARG A 107 7.80 -0.48 29.09
C ARG A 107 7.72 -1.87 28.42
N ASN A 108 8.85 -2.45 28.01
CA ASN A 108 8.92 -3.72 27.26
C ASN A 108 9.68 -4.85 27.99
N THR A 109 9.83 -4.78 29.31
CA THR A 109 10.33 -5.93 30.08
C THR A 109 9.15 -6.87 30.36
N LEU A 110 9.08 -7.98 29.61
CA LEU A 110 8.31 -9.15 30.04
C LEU A 110 9.03 -9.73 31.27
N ALA A 111 8.34 -9.76 32.40
CA ALA A 111 8.80 -10.45 33.61
C ALA A 111 8.66 -11.97 33.45
#